data_AF-A0A378J676-F1
#
_entry.id   AF-A0A378J676-F1
#
_cell.length_a   1.000
_cell.length_b   1.000
_cell.length_c   1.000
_cell.angle_alpha   90.00
_cell.angle_beta   90.00
_cell.angle_gamma   90.00
#
_symmetry.space_group_name_H-M   'P 1'
#
loop_
_entity.id
_entity.type
_entity.pdbx_description
1 polymer ?
#
loop_
_entity_poly.entity_id
_entity_poly.type
_entity_poly.pdbx_seq_one_letter_code
_entity_poly.pdbx_strand_id
1 'polypeptide(L)'
;MRQSQYAIVVLKPTAAFLSFLTSKLPEIKLPDLRLLQIDNTAYVLERHLSGEVILDQIEKHFSVMFRHEIFRWLGDKVHNEMEVNFLDFLCCFKFELHHHILLMEPSIEKGRQLLLIEPRLALLNWINSAERRQEGLHDVVEKIKLMQLENTTVLVKSFSNLTEIKPFIKKNFLAISSTAMRYTLGESEQWPIIDSFQTFNQYFAIEIHTQLIHLAQSKVNYGIS
;
A
#
# COMPACT_ATOMS: atom_id res chain seq x y z
N MET A 1 13.41 -15.87 -4.06
CA MET A 1 12.24 -14.96 -4.02
C MET A 1 11.88 -14.63 -5.46
N ARG A 2 10.69 -15.01 -5.94
CA ARG A 2 10.28 -14.76 -7.34
C ARG A 2 9.74 -13.32 -7.43
N GLN A 3 10.17 -12.53 -8.41
CA GLN A 3 9.51 -11.25 -8.70
C GLN A 3 8.07 -11.54 -9.15
N SER A 4 7.11 -10.92 -8.48
CA SER A 4 5.70 -11.21 -8.72
C SER A 4 5.22 -10.55 -10.02
N GLN A 5 4.31 -11.23 -10.74
CA GLN A 5 3.59 -10.71 -11.92
C GLN A 5 2.42 -9.79 -11.51
N TYR A 6 2.44 -9.28 -10.29
CA TYR A 6 1.35 -8.50 -9.72
C TYR A 6 1.83 -7.08 -9.36
N ALA A 7 0.88 -6.18 -9.29
CA ALA A 7 1.01 -4.89 -8.65
C ALA A 7 0.00 -4.83 -7.50
N ILE A 8 0.30 -4.02 -6.49
CA ILE A 8 -0.63 -3.77 -5.39
C ILE A 8 -0.92 -2.28 -5.37
N VAL A 9 -2.21 -1.93 -5.37
CA VAL A 9 -2.67 -0.56 -5.16
C VAL A 9 -3.30 -0.44 -3.78
N VAL A 10 -2.78 0.48 -2.97
CA VAL A 10 -3.37 0.85 -1.69
C VAL A 10 -4.24 2.08 -1.90
N LEU A 11 -5.51 2.00 -1.51
CA LEU A 11 -6.43 3.12 -1.55
C LEU A 11 -6.43 3.85 -0.22
N LYS A 12 -5.89 5.06 -0.18
CA LYS A 12 -5.91 5.92 1.01
C LYS A 12 -7.06 6.92 0.88
N PRO A 13 -8.12 6.83 1.72
CA PRO A 13 -9.24 7.77 1.66
C PRO A 13 -8.77 9.23 1.84
N THR A 14 -9.36 10.15 1.08
CA THR A 14 -9.07 11.59 1.18
C THR A 14 -10.19 12.32 1.91
N ALA A 15 -9.99 13.61 2.17
CA ALA A 15 -11.06 14.48 2.67
C ALA A 15 -12.26 14.51 1.71
N ALA A 16 -12.05 14.35 0.40
CA ALA A 16 -13.14 14.31 -0.57
C ALA A 16 -14.02 13.06 -0.40
N PHE A 17 -13.45 11.91 0.00
CA PHE A 17 -14.26 10.72 0.32
C PHE A 17 -15.15 10.97 1.53
N LEU A 18 -14.63 11.60 2.58
CA LEU A 18 -15.43 11.95 3.75
C LEU A 18 -16.54 12.94 3.38
N SER A 19 -16.24 13.95 2.55
CA SER A 19 -17.24 14.89 2.03
C SER A 19 -18.30 14.21 1.17
N PHE A 20 -17.89 13.27 0.31
CA PHE A 20 -18.79 12.45 -0.50
C PHE A 20 -19.76 11.69 0.41
N LEU A 21 -19.23 10.95 1.39
CA LEU A 21 -20.04 10.20 2.36
C LEU A 21 -21.01 11.11 3.12
N THR A 22 -20.54 12.27 3.59
CA THR A 22 -21.36 13.22 4.34
C THR A 22 -22.51 13.76 3.48
N SER A 23 -22.27 14.01 2.19
CA SER A 23 -23.29 14.51 1.26
C SER A 23 -24.37 13.47 0.94
N LYS A 24 -23.98 12.20 0.84
CA LYS A 24 -24.89 11.10 0.50
C LYS A 24 -25.62 10.52 1.71
N LEU A 25 -25.03 10.63 2.91
CA LEU A 25 -25.51 10.02 4.14
C LEU A 25 -25.49 11.02 5.30
N PRO A 26 -26.28 12.12 5.22
CA PRO A 26 -26.23 13.20 6.20
C PRO A 26 -26.66 12.78 7.61
N GLU A 27 -27.42 11.69 7.73
CA GLU A 27 -27.93 11.17 9.01
C GLU A 27 -26.97 10.18 9.69
N ILE A 28 -25.90 9.76 9.01
CA ILE A 28 -24.95 8.79 9.55
C ILE A 28 -23.77 9.52 10.18
N LYS A 29 -23.46 9.19 11.43
CA LYS A 29 -22.25 9.69 12.09
C LYS A 29 -21.02 8.99 11.53
N LEU A 30 -20.29 9.67 10.66
CA LEU A 30 -19.07 9.17 10.04
C LEU A 30 -17.86 9.26 11.00
N PRO A 31 -16.90 8.34 10.90
CA PRO A 31 -15.63 8.45 11.61
C PRO A 31 -14.78 9.63 11.10
N ASP A 32 -13.80 10.07 11.88
CA ASP A 32 -12.85 11.08 11.42
C ASP A 32 -11.94 10.51 10.31
N LEU A 33 -11.35 11.40 9.50
CA LEU A 33 -10.50 10.99 8.37
C LEU A 33 -9.28 10.16 8.83
N ARG A 34 -8.75 10.39 10.03
CA ARG A 34 -7.59 9.65 10.52
C ARG A 34 -7.96 8.20 10.75
N LEU A 35 -9.12 7.94 11.36
CA LEU A 35 -9.64 6.59 11.55
C LEU A 35 -9.86 5.89 10.21
N LEU A 36 -10.37 6.59 9.19
CA LEU A 36 -10.51 6.06 7.84
C LEU A 36 -9.17 5.62 7.21
N GLN A 37 -8.05 6.19 7.67
CA GLN A 37 -6.72 5.96 7.12
C GLN A 37 -5.85 4.96 7.90
N ILE A 38 -6.29 4.44 9.07
CA ILE A 38 -5.47 3.61 9.97
C ILE A 38 -5.10 2.22 9.41
N ASP A 39 -5.88 1.71 8.47
CA ASP A 39 -5.65 0.39 7.86
C ASP A 39 -6.18 0.43 6.43
N ASN A 40 -5.44 1.02 5.50
CA ASN A 40 -5.96 1.22 4.15
C ASN A 40 -6.12 -0.13 3.42
N THR A 41 -7.15 -0.27 2.59
CA THR A 41 -7.33 -1.50 1.82
C THR A 41 -6.34 -1.56 0.67
N ALA A 42 -5.70 -2.72 0.51
CA ALA A 42 -4.83 -3.01 -0.61
C ALA A 42 -5.53 -3.94 -1.60
N TYR A 43 -5.36 -3.66 -2.90
CA TYR A 43 -5.95 -4.43 -3.99
C TYR A 43 -4.86 -4.97 -4.90
N VAL A 44 -4.96 -6.24 -5.25
CA VAL A 44 -4.05 -6.91 -6.19
C VAL A 44 -4.53 -6.68 -7.62
N LEU A 45 -3.60 -6.22 -8.44
CA LEU A 45 -3.74 -6.00 -9.88
C LEU A 45 -2.70 -6.85 -10.63
N GLU A 46 -2.94 -7.06 -11.92
CA GLU A 46 -1.92 -7.66 -12.78
C GLU A 46 -0.81 -6.63 -13.07
N ARG A 47 0.45 -7.06 -13.08
CA ARG A 47 1.57 -6.16 -13.32
C ARG A 47 1.66 -5.82 -14.80
N HIS A 48 1.62 -4.53 -15.10
CA HIS A 48 1.98 -3.99 -16.39
C HIS A 48 3.04 -2.90 -16.26
N LEU A 49 3.80 -2.67 -17.33
CA LEU A 49 4.82 -1.63 -17.39
C LEU A 49 4.23 -0.26 -17.74
N SER A 50 3.03 -0.23 -18.34
CA SER A 50 2.33 1.01 -18.70
C SER A 50 1.37 1.42 -17.58
N GLY A 51 1.49 2.67 -17.13
CA GLY A 51 0.55 3.27 -16.18
C GLY A 51 -0.87 3.37 -16.73
N GLU A 52 -1.05 3.51 -18.05
CA GLU A 52 -2.37 3.55 -18.69
C GLU A 52 -3.12 2.22 -18.50
N VAL A 53 -2.43 1.09 -18.69
CA VAL A 53 -3.04 -0.24 -18.51
C VAL A 53 -3.44 -0.48 -17.06
N ILE A 54 -2.68 0.06 -16.10
CA ILE A 54 -3.02 -0.01 -14.68
C ILE A 54 -4.25 0.85 -14.39
N LEU A 55 -4.33 2.05 -14.98
CA LEU A 55 -5.49 2.93 -14.85
C LEU A 55 -6.74 2.27 -15.44
N ASP A 56 -6.65 1.63 -16.60
CA ASP A 56 -7.75 0.88 -17.22
C ASP A 56 -8.25 -0.26 -16.32
N GLN A 57 -7.34 -0.96 -15.63
CA GLN A 57 -7.73 -1.98 -14.66
C GLN A 57 -8.45 -1.38 -13.46
N ILE A 58 -7.96 -0.25 -12.95
CA ILE A 58 -8.62 0.46 -11.85
C ILE A 58 -10.00 0.94 -12.29
N GLU A 59 -10.14 1.52 -13.48
CA GLU A 59 -11.43 1.93 -14.04
C GLU A 59 -12.39 0.74 -14.23
N LYS A 60 -11.90 -0.40 -14.72
CA LYS A 60 -12.73 -1.60 -14.83
C LYS A 60 -13.28 -2.08 -13.48
N HIS A 61 -12.57 -1.83 -12.39
CA HIS A 61 -12.88 -2.36 -11.05
C HIS A 61 -13.33 -1.30 -10.05
N PHE A 62 -13.38 -0.01 -10.40
CA PHE A 62 -13.58 1.08 -9.43
C PHE A 62 -14.89 0.93 -8.66
N SER A 63 -15.97 0.47 -9.30
CA SER A 63 -17.28 0.33 -8.65
C SER A 63 -17.25 -0.72 -7.55
N VAL A 64 -16.53 -1.82 -7.76
CA VAL A 64 -16.33 -2.89 -6.77
C VAL A 64 -15.46 -2.40 -5.62
N MET A 65 -14.35 -1.74 -5.94
CA MET A 65 -13.44 -1.16 -4.93
C MET A 65 -14.14 -0.11 -4.08
N PHE A 66 -14.88 0.82 -4.71
CA PHE A 66 -15.64 1.86 -4.01
C PHE A 66 -16.68 1.24 -3.09
N ARG A 67 -17.47 0.31 -3.60
CA ARG A 67 -18.51 -0.37 -2.80
C ARG A 67 -17.91 -1.11 -1.62
N HIS A 68 -16.76 -1.76 -1.79
CA HIS A 68 -16.03 -2.37 -0.69
C HIS A 68 -15.65 -1.34 0.38
N GLU A 69 -15.06 -0.20 0.00
CA GLU A 69 -14.67 0.84 0.97
C GLU A 69 -15.88 1.41 1.72
N ILE A 70 -16.99 1.67 1.03
CA ILE A 70 -18.24 2.11 1.67
C ILE A 70 -18.71 1.07 2.68
N PHE A 71 -18.81 -0.19 2.25
CA PHE A 71 -19.31 -1.29 3.07
C PHE A 71 -18.45 -1.51 4.30
N ARG A 72 -17.12 -1.45 4.14
CA ARG A 72 -16.17 -1.60 5.22
C ARG A 72 -16.40 -0.62 6.37
N TRP A 73 -16.73 0.63 6.06
CA TRP A 73 -16.90 1.68 7.06
C TRP A 73 -18.31 1.79 7.63
N LEU A 74 -19.33 1.47 6.81
CA LEU A 74 -20.73 1.71 7.16
C LEU A 74 -21.53 0.43 7.41
N GLY A 75 -20.95 -0.73 7.11
CA GLY A 75 -21.56 -2.05 7.24
C GLY A 75 -22.72 -2.30 6.28
N ASP A 76 -23.45 -3.38 6.53
CA ASP A 76 -24.59 -3.85 5.70
C ASP A 76 -25.78 -2.88 5.65
N LYS A 77 -25.81 -1.89 6.55
CA LYS A 77 -26.93 -0.95 6.68
C LYS A 77 -27.04 0.04 5.54
N VAL A 78 -26.00 0.15 4.71
CA VAL A 78 -26.03 1.00 3.51
C VAL A 78 -26.41 0.13 2.33
N HIS A 79 -27.71 0.10 2.01
CA HIS A 79 -28.22 -0.46 0.78
C HIS A 79 -27.83 0.49 -0.37
N ASN A 80 -26.72 0.18 -1.05
CA ASN A 80 -26.06 1.08 -2.00
C ASN A 80 -26.87 1.28 -3.30
N GLU A 81 -27.53 2.43 -3.40
CA GLU A 81 -27.86 3.13 -4.68
C GLU A 81 -26.94 4.35 -4.91
N MET A 82 -25.75 4.37 -4.29
CA MET A 82 -24.79 5.45 -4.55
C MET A 82 -24.17 5.27 -5.93
N GLU A 83 -24.73 5.95 -6.92
CA GLU A 83 -24.08 6.15 -8.21
C GLU A 83 -22.81 6.98 -8.00
N VAL A 84 -21.67 6.37 -8.36
CA VAL A 84 -20.35 6.98 -8.35
C VAL A 84 -19.77 6.82 -9.74
N ASN A 85 -19.27 7.91 -10.31
CA ASN A 85 -18.52 7.82 -11.56
C ASN A 85 -17.02 7.64 -11.26
N PHE A 86 -16.24 7.33 -12.28
CA PHE A 86 -14.81 7.09 -12.10
C PHE A 86 -14.04 8.32 -11.60
N LEU A 87 -14.42 9.53 -11.99
CA LEU A 87 -13.77 10.77 -11.55
C LEU A 87 -14.01 11.03 -10.06
N ASP A 88 -15.23 10.79 -9.58
CA ASP A 88 -15.55 10.89 -8.14
C ASP A 88 -14.69 9.90 -7.35
N PHE A 89 -14.54 8.68 -7.87
CA PHE A 89 -13.67 7.67 -7.29
C PHE A 89 -12.21 8.13 -7.23
N LEU A 90 -11.67 8.68 -8.32
CA LEU A 90 -10.31 9.21 -8.35
C LEU A 90 -10.10 10.38 -7.36
N CYS A 91 -11.12 11.21 -7.14
CA CYS A 91 -11.06 12.28 -6.14
C CYS A 91 -11.09 11.74 -4.71
N CYS A 92 -11.87 10.69 -4.47
CA CYS A 92 -12.07 10.10 -3.15
C CYS A 92 -10.82 9.42 -2.58
N PHE A 93 -9.92 8.92 -3.44
CA PHE A 93 -8.77 8.14 -2.98
C PHE A 93 -7.46 8.65 -3.53
N LYS A 94 -6.44 8.64 -2.67
CA LYS A 94 -5.05 8.66 -3.11
C LYS A 94 -4.64 7.21 -3.39
N PHE A 95 -4.05 6.98 -4.56
CA PHE A 95 -3.55 5.68 -4.98
C PHE A 95 -2.06 5.58 -4.66
N GLU A 96 -1.68 4.52 -3.97
CA GLU A 96 -0.27 4.16 -3.78
C GLU A 96 -0.01 2.83 -4.45
N LEU A 97 0.78 2.87 -5.52
CA LEU A 97 1.05 1.72 -6.37
C LEU A 97 2.40 1.13 -6.00
N HIS A 98 2.43 -0.18 -5.80
CA HIS A 98 3.62 -0.92 -5.43
C HIS A 98 3.87 -2.10 -6.36
N HIS A 99 5.10 -2.19 -6.87
CA HIS A 99 5.53 -3.24 -7.80
C HIS A 99 6.52 -4.23 -7.18
N HIS A 100 7.27 -3.79 -6.16
CA HIS A 100 8.24 -4.65 -5.50
C HIS A 100 7.57 -5.49 -4.42
N ILE A 101 7.08 -6.66 -4.84
CA ILE A 101 6.33 -7.57 -3.96
C ILE A 101 7.17 -8.81 -3.63
N LEU A 102 7.35 -9.03 -2.32
CA LEU A 102 7.95 -10.20 -1.72
C LEU A 102 6.83 -11.09 -1.17
N LEU A 103 6.63 -12.22 -1.84
CA LEU A 103 5.60 -13.17 -1.46
C LEU A 103 6.15 -14.20 -0.45
N MET A 104 5.56 -14.26 0.74
CA MET A 104 5.85 -15.27 1.77
C MET A 104 4.80 -16.39 1.84
N GLU A 105 3.71 -16.23 1.09
CA GLU A 105 2.69 -17.25 0.91
C GLU A 105 2.97 -18.11 -0.34
N PRO A 106 2.33 -19.29 -0.49
CA PRO A 106 2.54 -20.12 -1.68
C PRO A 106 2.14 -19.46 -3.00
N SER A 107 1.15 -18.56 -2.97
CA SER A 107 0.67 -17.78 -4.10
C SER A 107 0.08 -16.44 -3.62
N ILE A 108 -0.04 -15.44 -4.50
CA ILE A 108 -0.55 -14.11 -4.10
C ILE A 108 -1.99 -14.23 -3.59
N GLU A 109 -2.79 -15.11 -4.18
CA GLU A 109 -4.20 -15.36 -3.91
C GLU A 109 -4.42 -15.93 -2.49
N LYS A 110 -3.38 -16.47 -1.86
CA LYS A 110 -3.41 -16.92 -0.46
C LYS A 110 -3.02 -15.81 0.52
N GLY A 111 -2.44 -14.72 0.02
CA GLY A 111 -2.15 -13.52 0.79
C GLY A 111 -3.43 -12.79 1.18
N ARG A 112 -3.58 -12.51 2.48
CA ARG A 112 -4.71 -11.74 3.03
C ARG A 112 -4.27 -10.42 3.65
N GLN A 113 -2.99 -10.29 3.94
CA GLN A 113 -2.40 -9.15 4.61
C GLN A 113 -1.06 -8.85 3.96
N LEU A 114 -0.60 -7.61 4.12
CA LEU A 114 0.73 -7.21 3.70
C LEU A 114 1.35 -6.23 4.69
N LEU A 115 2.67 -6.15 4.62
CA LEU A 115 3.47 -5.14 5.30
C LEU A 115 4.14 -4.27 4.24
N LEU A 116 4.02 -2.95 4.33
CA LEU A 116 4.84 -2.04 3.56
C LEU A 116 6.10 -1.74 4.36
N ILE A 117 7.26 -2.07 3.78
CA ILE A 117 8.57 -1.73 4.31
C ILE A 117 8.99 -0.44 3.63
N GLU A 118 8.72 0.68 4.28
CA GLU A 118 8.92 2.01 3.70
C GLU A 118 10.26 2.59 4.13
N PRO A 119 11.07 3.10 3.20
CA PRO A 119 12.29 3.81 3.56
C PRO A 119 11.95 5.12 4.29
N ARG A 120 12.51 5.30 5.48
CA ARG A 120 12.44 6.56 6.22
C ARG A 120 13.34 7.62 5.57
N LEU A 121 13.07 8.87 5.91
CA LEU A 121 13.90 10.01 5.50
C LEU A 121 15.39 9.81 5.80
N ALA A 122 15.74 9.15 6.90
CA ALA A 122 17.13 8.84 7.22
C ALA A 122 17.80 7.99 6.14
N LEU A 123 17.11 6.97 5.61
CA LEU A 123 17.63 6.12 4.55
C LEU A 123 17.66 6.87 3.22
N LEU A 124 16.61 7.61 2.89
CA LEU A 124 16.58 8.39 1.66
C LEU A 124 17.65 9.48 1.63
N ASN A 125 17.88 10.18 2.75
CA ASN A 125 18.95 11.15 2.85
C ASN A 125 20.32 10.48 2.72
N TRP A 126 20.47 9.26 3.27
CA TRP A 126 21.68 8.48 3.09
C TRP A 126 21.91 8.14 1.62
N ILE A 127 20.90 7.59 0.93
CA ILE A 127 20.93 7.27 -0.52
C ILE A 127 21.30 8.53 -1.31
N ASN A 128 20.59 9.62 -1.07
CA ASN A 128 20.87 10.90 -1.71
C ASN A 128 22.27 11.41 -1.39
N SER A 129 22.81 11.24 -0.19
CA SER A 129 24.16 11.70 0.14
C SER A 129 25.25 10.84 -0.51
N ALA A 130 24.96 9.56 -0.73
CA ALA A 130 25.82 8.67 -1.51
C ALA A 130 25.78 9.03 -3.02
N GLU A 131 24.62 9.43 -3.53
CA GLU A 131 24.41 9.84 -4.94
C GLU A 131 24.78 11.31 -5.23
N ARG A 132 24.66 12.24 -4.27
CA ARG A 132 24.95 13.69 -4.37
C ARG A 132 26.46 13.98 -4.33
N ARG A 133 27.21 13.31 -5.18
CA ARG A 133 28.39 13.92 -5.82
C ARG A 133 28.00 14.76 -7.05
N GLN A 134 26.73 14.78 -7.45
CA GLN A 134 26.25 15.56 -8.61
C GLN A 134 24.86 16.19 -8.32
N GLU A 135 24.79 17.52 -8.39
CA GLU A 135 23.60 18.37 -8.59
C GLU A 135 22.66 18.77 -7.42
N GLY A 136 22.08 19.97 -7.59
CA GLY A 136 21.62 20.91 -6.55
C GLY A 136 20.26 20.66 -5.89
N LEU A 137 19.92 21.58 -4.96
CA LEU A 137 19.11 21.31 -3.77
C LEU A 137 17.62 21.71 -3.83
N HIS A 138 17.06 22.09 -4.97
CA HIS A 138 15.74 22.75 -4.98
C HIS A 138 14.51 21.86 -5.22
N ASP A 139 14.68 20.57 -5.53
CA ASP A 139 13.56 19.64 -5.83
C ASP A 139 13.49 18.43 -4.88
N VAL A 140 13.99 18.60 -3.66
CA VAL A 140 14.34 17.48 -2.78
C VAL A 140 13.11 16.79 -2.16
N VAL A 141 12.03 17.51 -1.84
CA VAL A 141 10.90 16.95 -1.08
C VAL A 141 9.97 16.10 -1.96
N GLU A 142 9.64 16.57 -3.16
CA GLU A 142 8.82 15.78 -4.11
C GLU A 142 9.60 14.58 -4.62
N LYS A 143 10.89 14.77 -4.96
CA LYS A 143 11.80 13.67 -5.27
C LYS A 143 11.86 12.65 -4.13
N ILE A 144 11.94 13.08 -2.86
CA ILE A 144 11.92 12.18 -1.70
C ILE A 144 10.62 11.38 -1.64
N LYS A 145 9.45 12.00 -1.81
CA LYS A 145 8.17 11.27 -1.76
C LYS A 145 8.03 10.26 -2.91
N LEU A 146 8.41 10.64 -4.12
CA LEU A 146 8.44 9.73 -5.27
C LEU A 146 9.42 8.57 -5.02
N MET A 147 10.62 8.88 -4.51
CA MET A 147 11.59 7.85 -4.10
C MET A 147 11.06 6.98 -2.95
N GLN A 148 10.27 7.48 -2.00
CA GLN A 148 9.66 6.62 -0.98
C GLN A 148 8.74 5.58 -1.63
N LEU A 149 7.82 6.03 -2.49
CA LEU A 149 6.88 5.17 -3.19
C LEU A 149 7.58 4.14 -4.08
N GLU A 150 8.57 4.59 -4.87
CA GLU A 150 9.36 3.72 -5.74
C GLU A 150 10.17 2.67 -4.98
N ASN A 151 10.63 3.00 -3.77
CA ASN A 151 11.50 2.16 -2.96
C ASN A 151 10.81 1.40 -1.83
N THR A 152 9.47 1.51 -1.72
CA THR A 152 8.71 0.72 -0.77
C THR A 152 8.66 -0.74 -1.21
N THR A 153 9.04 -1.63 -0.29
CA THR A 153 8.97 -3.08 -0.50
C THR A 153 7.72 -3.63 0.16
N VAL A 154 6.90 -4.36 -0.59
CA VAL A 154 5.69 -5.00 -0.07
C VAL A 154 6.01 -6.43 0.34
N LEU A 155 5.72 -6.80 1.58
CA LEU A 155 5.80 -8.17 2.04
C LEU A 155 4.39 -8.75 2.21
N VAL A 156 4.01 -9.69 1.35
CA VAL A 156 2.71 -10.37 1.46
C VAL A 156 2.86 -11.59 2.34
N LYS A 157 2.21 -11.54 3.50
CA LYS A 157 2.20 -12.61 4.48
C LYS A 157 0.90 -12.58 5.28
N SER A 158 0.26 -13.73 5.42
CA SER A 158 -0.89 -13.90 6.30
C SER A 158 -0.41 -14.22 7.72
N PHE A 159 -0.78 -13.38 8.68
CA PHE A 159 -0.55 -13.59 10.10
C PHE A 159 -1.83 -14.09 10.76
N SER A 160 -1.71 -15.03 11.70
CA SER A 160 -2.87 -15.49 12.47
C SER A 160 -3.29 -14.43 13.49
N ASN A 161 -2.36 -13.61 13.96
CA ASN A 161 -2.60 -12.54 14.91
C ASN A 161 -1.62 -11.35 14.67
N LEU A 162 -2.11 -10.11 14.80
CA LEU A 162 -1.28 -8.90 14.66
C LEU A 162 -0.10 -8.85 15.64
N THR A 163 -0.21 -9.50 16.80
CA THR A 163 0.87 -9.61 17.79
C THR A 163 2.08 -10.39 17.28
N GLU A 164 1.93 -11.22 16.24
CA GLU A 164 3.01 -12.00 15.62
C GLU A 164 3.89 -11.16 14.67
N ILE A 165 3.39 -10.02 14.19
CA ILE A 165 4.08 -9.18 13.20
C ILE A 165 5.40 -8.67 13.77
N LYS A 166 5.41 -8.09 14.98
CA LYS A 166 6.62 -7.52 15.58
C LYS A 166 7.70 -8.58 15.86
N PRO A 167 7.40 -9.75 16.47
CA PRO A 167 8.34 -10.86 16.56
C PRO A 167 8.87 -11.32 15.20
N PHE A 168 8.00 -11.41 14.20
CA PHE A 168 8.39 -11.81 12.85
C PHE A 168 9.38 -10.80 12.22
N ILE A 169 9.10 -9.50 12.26
CA ILE A 169 10.03 -8.49 11.76
C ILE A 169 11.36 -8.56 12.54
N LYS A 170 11.32 -8.65 13.88
CA LYS A 170 12.53 -8.76 14.70
C LYS A 170 13.41 -9.96 14.35
N LYS A 171 12.80 -11.08 13.96
CA LYS A 171 13.55 -12.28 13.55
C LYS A 171 14.16 -12.14 12.15
N ASN A 172 13.52 -11.36 11.27
CA ASN A 172 13.85 -11.32 9.84
C ASN A 172 14.38 -9.97 9.35
N PHE A 173 14.64 -9.00 10.22
CA PHE A 173 14.97 -7.62 9.82
C PHE A 173 16.17 -7.53 8.87
N LEU A 174 17.19 -8.38 9.05
CA LEU A 174 18.36 -8.44 8.16
C LEU A 174 17.98 -8.88 6.74
N ALA A 175 17.16 -9.92 6.61
CA ALA A 175 16.71 -10.41 5.31
C ALA A 175 15.77 -9.42 4.62
N ILE A 176 14.88 -8.79 5.41
CA ILE A 176 13.95 -7.76 4.94
C ILE A 176 14.73 -6.53 4.44
N SER A 177 15.64 -5.99 5.24
CA SER A 177 16.42 -4.81 4.86
C SER A 177 17.33 -5.09 3.67
N SER A 178 18.02 -6.23 3.64
CA SER A 178 18.82 -6.68 2.50
C SER A 178 18.00 -6.71 1.21
N THR A 179 16.79 -7.27 1.27
CA THR A 179 15.95 -7.40 0.08
C THR A 179 15.42 -6.04 -0.37
N ALA A 180 15.00 -5.19 0.56
CA ALA A 180 14.55 -3.84 0.26
C ALA A 180 15.69 -2.99 -0.34
N MET A 181 16.87 -2.99 0.29
CA MET A 181 18.04 -2.24 -0.19
C MET A 181 18.54 -2.74 -1.54
N ARG A 182 18.54 -4.05 -1.81
CA ARG A 182 18.95 -4.57 -3.13
C ARG A 182 18.10 -4.04 -4.28
N TYR A 183 16.81 -3.81 -4.01
CA TYR A 183 15.93 -3.23 -5.02
C TYR A 183 16.22 -1.75 -5.24
N THR A 184 16.57 -1.02 -4.19
CA THR A 184 16.77 0.45 -4.22
C THR A 184 18.19 0.88 -4.58
N LEU A 185 19.22 0.15 -4.16
CA LEU A 185 20.62 0.61 -4.13
C LEU A 185 21.60 -0.27 -4.91
N GLY A 186 21.16 -1.31 -5.62
CA GLY A 186 22.07 -2.16 -6.39
C GLY A 186 23.12 -2.85 -5.53
N GLU A 187 24.40 -2.53 -5.71
CA GLU A 187 25.55 -3.19 -5.06
C GLU A 187 25.60 -3.00 -3.53
N SER A 188 25.95 -4.06 -2.80
CA SER A 188 25.86 -4.12 -1.34
C SER A 188 26.93 -3.34 -0.58
N GLU A 189 28.02 -2.95 -1.24
CA GLU A 189 29.15 -2.24 -0.60
C GLU A 189 28.80 -0.81 -0.21
N GLN A 190 27.73 -0.27 -0.79
CA GLN A 190 27.19 1.06 -0.54
C GLN A 190 25.90 0.98 0.27
N TRP A 191 25.75 0.02 1.18
CA TRP A 191 24.57 -0.02 2.04
C TRP A 191 24.91 0.52 3.43
N PRO A 192 23.98 1.23 4.09
CA PRO A 192 24.14 1.50 5.50
C PRO A 192 24.20 0.18 6.27
N ILE A 193 25.06 0.12 7.30
CA ILE A 193 25.19 -1.08 8.13
C ILE A 193 23.94 -1.21 8.98
N ILE A 194 23.16 -2.28 8.76
CA ILE A 194 21.99 -2.64 9.55
C ILE A 194 22.29 -3.95 10.27
N ASP A 195 22.83 -3.85 11.47
CA ASP A 195 23.25 -4.98 12.32
C ASP A 195 22.26 -5.25 13.48
N SER A 196 21.36 -4.31 13.75
CA SER A 196 20.40 -4.39 14.85
C SER A 196 18.99 -3.99 14.42
N PHE A 197 17.99 -4.49 15.16
CA PHE A 197 16.60 -4.10 14.96
C PHE A 197 16.36 -2.61 15.25
N GLN A 198 17.18 -1.99 16.11
CA GLN A 198 17.11 -0.55 16.36
C GLN A 198 17.52 0.23 15.11
N THR A 199 18.65 -0.13 14.50
CA THR A 199 19.14 0.48 13.25
C THR A 199 18.15 0.26 12.11
N PHE A 200 17.54 -0.92 12.04
CA PHE A 200 16.44 -1.19 11.10
C PHE A 200 15.29 -0.18 11.24
N ASN A 201 14.81 0.08 12.46
CA ASN A 201 13.72 1.03 12.69
C ASN A 201 14.10 2.50 12.43
N GLN A 202 15.39 2.83 12.40
CA GLN A 202 15.85 4.17 12.01
C GLN A 202 15.73 4.38 10.50
N TYR A 203 15.98 3.33 9.72
CA TYR A 203 15.97 3.39 8.25
C TYR A 203 14.65 3.00 7.62
N PHE A 204 13.85 2.17 8.28
CA PHE A 204 12.59 1.65 7.74
C PHE A 204 11.41 1.90 8.67
N ALA A 205 10.27 2.20 8.09
CA ALA A 205 8.95 2.16 8.72
C ALA A 205 8.20 0.91 8.23
N ILE A 206 7.27 0.42 9.06
CA ILE A 206 6.40 -0.70 8.70
C ILE A 206 4.96 -0.20 8.75
N GLU A 207 4.31 -0.10 7.60
CA GLU A 207 2.85 0.04 7.52
C GLU A 207 2.22 -1.35 7.44
N ILE A 208 1.13 -1.58 8.18
CA ILE A 208 0.44 -2.87 8.23
C ILE A 208 -0.89 -2.69 7.53
N HIS A 209 -1.18 -3.53 6.54
CA HIS A 209 -2.48 -3.59 5.89
C HIS A 209 -3.09 -4.96 6.15
N THR A 210 -4.24 -4.96 6.82
CA THR A 210 -4.94 -6.20 7.20
C THR A 210 -5.87 -6.72 6.11
N GLN A 211 -6.11 -5.91 5.07
CA GLN A 211 -7.03 -6.19 3.98
C GLN A 211 -6.27 -6.19 2.65
N LEU A 212 -5.97 -7.38 2.12
CA LEU A 212 -5.49 -7.59 0.75
C LEU A 212 -6.57 -8.29 -0.08
N ILE A 213 -7.10 -7.58 -1.07
CA ILE A 213 -8.25 -8.02 -1.89
C ILE A 213 -7.79 -8.37 -3.30
N HIS A 214 -8.28 -9.50 -3.81
CA HIS A 214 -7.96 -10.01 -5.15
C HIS A 214 -9.10 -9.71 -6.13
N LEU A 215 -8.92 -8.70 -6.97
CA LEU A 215 -9.98 -8.21 -7.89
C LEU A 215 -10.37 -9.24 -8.95
N ALA A 216 -9.45 -10.13 -9.36
CA ALA A 216 -9.71 -11.20 -10.32
C ALA A 216 -10.58 -12.35 -9.74
N GLN A 217 -10.69 -12.47 -8.42
CA GLN A 217 -11.45 -13.52 -7.74
C GLN A 217 -12.75 -13.04 -7.10
N SER A 218 -12.97 -11.72 -7.05
CA SER A 218 -14.20 -11.12 -6.55
C SER A 218 -15.37 -11.32 -7.53
N LYS A 219 -15.77 -12.58 -7.74
CA LYS A 219 -17.19 -12.91 -7.85
C LYS A 219 -17.78 -12.70 -6.46
N VAL A 220 -18.07 -11.45 -6.11
CA VAL A 220 -18.77 -11.15 -4.87
C VAL A 220 -20.18 -11.71 -5.03
N ASN A 221 -20.39 -12.91 -4.49
CA ASN A 221 -21.72 -13.38 -4.10
C ASN A 221 -22.20 -12.41 -3.02
N TYR A 222 -22.88 -11.34 -3.40
CA TYR A 222 -23.84 -10.73 -2.51
C TYR A 222 -24.94 -11.78 -2.34
N GLY A 223 -24.88 -12.50 -1.22
CA GLY A 223 -25.87 -13.50 -0.87
C GLY A 223 -27.26 -12.87 -0.93
N ILE A 224 -28.00 -13.21 -1.97
CA ILE A 224 -29.46 -13.13 -1.96
C ILE A 224 -29.90 -14.41 -1.25
N SER A 225 -30.22 -14.27 0.02
CA SER A 225 -31.04 -15.23 0.78
C SER A 225 -31.92 -14.43 1.73
#